data_AF-A0AAD1ZA81-F1
#
_entry.id   AF-A0AAD1ZA81-F1
#
_cell.length_a   1.000
_cell.length_b   1.000
_cell.length_c   1.000
_cell.angle_alpha   90.00
_cell.angle_beta   90.00
_cell.angle_gamma   90.00
#
_symmetry.space_group_name_H-M   'P 1'
#
loop_
_entity.id
_entity.type
_entity.pdbx_description
1 polymer ?
#
loop_
_entity_poly.entity_id
_entity_poly.type
_entity_poly.pdbx_seq_one_letter_code
_entity_poly.pdbx_strand_id
1 'polypeptide(L)'
;MEYKHFSHEHTLNLYRVQAGQQFRCHGCQKMCNDSIYACWRCNFFLHEHCGNANRYVKHPSHRLHPLVLVPSPTYCSGSFLCNGCGAPGNAFSYCCPLCEVDLHVHCAYLPPNVNHKVHQHELIINFTTGEQAGNLDQHCKICTKQLNSKNWSYICSRGECDFRVHTYCATSEVKPGLYQDDEPDTQIPTQNPAASNPNTSTGACGNQPQKTGLTPEEALAEVMQMQLQMQMAQDFAQMMASFNLSHLAP
;
A
#
# COMPACT_ATOMS: atom_id res chain seq x y z
N MET A 1 -16.45 6.22 19.82
CA MET A 1 -17.00 5.83 18.51
C MET A 1 -16.56 4.41 18.24
N GLU A 2 -17.49 3.52 17.96
CA GLU A 2 -17.19 2.13 17.61
C GLU A 2 -16.89 2.06 16.11
N TYR A 3 -15.64 1.78 15.74
CA TYR A 3 -15.22 1.66 14.35
C TYR A 3 -15.16 0.19 13.92
N LYS A 4 -16.15 -0.27 13.13
CA LYS A 4 -16.16 -1.62 12.56
C LYS A 4 -15.48 -1.62 11.20
N HIS A 5 -14.29 -2.22 11.12
CA HIS A 5 -13.53 -2.30 9.88
C HIS A 5 -13.85 -3.58 9.11
N PHE A 6 -13.95 -3.53 7.77
CA PHE A 6 -14.36 -4.70 6.97
C PHE A 6 -13.40 -5.90 7.10
N SER A 7 -12.13 -5.66 7.44
CA SER A 7 -11.11 -6.72 7.53
C SER A 7 -11.05 -7.41 8.89
N HIS A 8 -11.87 -6.98 9.85
CA HIS A 8 -11.78 -7.48 11.23
C HIS A 8 -13.14 -7.46 11.90
N GLU A 9 -13.54 -8.57 12.52
CA GLU A 9 -14.88 -8.74 13.07
C GLU A 9 -15.18 -7.82 14.26
N HIS A 10 -14.15 -7.55 15.09
CA HIS A 10 -14.29 -6.71 16.27
C HIS A 10 -14.13 -5.22 15.93
N THR A 11 -14.80 -4.40 16.73
CA THR A 11 -14.63 -2.95 16.74
C THR A 11 -13.18 -2.58 17.07
N LEU A 12 -12.60 -1.68 16.28
CA LEU A 12 -11.31 -1.05 16.56
C LEU A 12 -11.53 0.27 17.28
N ASN A 13 -10.59 0.63 18.16
CA ASN A 13 -10.58 1.92 18.85
C ASN A 13 -9.35 2.73 18.46
N LEU A 14 -9.50 4.03 18.32
CA LEU A 14 -8.38 4.92 18.08
C LEU A 14 -7.51 5.01 19.34
N TYR A 15 -6.21 4.78 19.18
CA TYR A 15 -5.22 4.83 20.25
C TYR A 15 -4.01 5.63 19.78
N ARG A 16 -3.51 6.52 20.65
CA ARG A 16 -2.30 7.30 20.39
C ARG A 16 -1.09 6.57 20.96
N VAL A 17 -0.14 6.23 20.11
CA VAL A 17 1.09 5.52 20.46
C VAL A 17 1.97 6.41 21.34
N GLN A 18 2.51 5.83 22.41
CA GLN A 18 3.43 6.50 23.35
C GLN A 18 4.89 6.16 23.01
N ALA A 19 5.82 7.00 23.48
CA ALA A 19 7.24 6.78 23.29
C ALA A 19 7.66 5.40 23.84
N GLY A 20 8.42 4.64 23.02
CA GLY A 20 8.87 3.28 23.35
C GLY A 20 7.87 2.17 23.00
N GLN A 21 6.64 2.48 22.60
CA GLN A 21 5.70 1.48 22.12
C GLN A 21 5.89 1.22 20.61
N GLN A 22 5.84 -0.05 20.22
CA GLN A 22 5.94 -0.46 18.83
C GLN A 22 4.75 -1.33 18.45
N PHE A 23 4.00 -0.89 17.44
CA PHE A 23 2.90 -1.64 16.87
C PHE A 23 3.14 -1.85 15.39
N ARG A 24 2.82 -3.03 14.87
CA ARG A 24 2.90 -3.33 13.45
C ARG A 24 1.51 -3.28 12.84
N CYS A 25 1.35 -2.47 11.80
CA CYS A 25 0.11 -2.37 11.06
C CYS A 25 -0.14 -3.66 10.25
N HIS A 26 -1.31 -4.27 10.42
CA HIS A 26 -1.73 -5.43 9.62
C HIS A 26 -2.02 -5.06 8.16
N GLY A 27 -2.37 -3.80 7.90
CA GLY A 27 -2.70 -3.31 6.57
C GLY A 27 -1.50 -3.10 5.65
N CYS A 28 -0.35 -2.67 6.18
CA CYS A 28 0.84 -2.37 5.36
C CYS A 28 2.13 -3.02 5.86
N GLN A 29 2.09 -3.72 7.00
CA GLN A 29 3.22 -4.40 7.65
C GLN A 29 4.37 -3.48 8.09
N LYS A 30 4.13 -2.16 8.14
CA LYS A 30 5.07 -1.16 8.67
C LYS A 30 4.77 -0.83 10.14
N MET A 31 5.74 -0.23 10.81
CA MET A 31 5.58 0.22 12.20
C MET A 31 4.68 1.44 12.30
N CYS A 32 3.92 1.53 13.38
CA CYS A 32 3.04 2.64 13.71
C CYS A 32 3.67 3.50 14.81
N ASN A 33 3.56 4.83 14.70
CA ASN A 33 4.17 5.74 15.68
C ASN A 33 3.29 6.91 16.09
N ASP A 34 2.20 7.16 15.36
CA ASP A 34 1.23 8.21 15.71
C ASP A 34 -0.02 7.58 16.32
N SER A 35 -1.13 7.63 15.60
CA SER A 35 -2.40 7.06 16.00
C SER A 35 -2.67 5.77 15.24
N ILE A 36 -3.25 4.80 15.93
CA ILE A 36 -3.64 3.50 15.37
C ILE A 36 -5.09 3.19 15.69
N TYR A 37 -5.72 2.43 14.81
CA TYR A 37 -6.91 1.67 15.16
C TYR A 37 -6.48 0.34 15.77
N ALA A 38 -6.90 0.08 17.01
CA ALA A 38 -6.47 -1.09 17.77
C ALA A 38 -7.66 -1.95 18.21
N CYS A 39 -7.52 -3.26 18.01
CA CYS A 39 -8.27 -4.30 18.70
C CYS A 39 -7.32 -5.08 19.59
N TRP A 40 -7.32 -4.76 20.88
CA TRP A 40 -6.47 -5.40 21.89
C TRP A 40 -6.80 -6.89 22.09
N ARG A 41 -8.05 -7.29 21.85
CA ARG A 41 -8.49 -8.70 21.97
C ARG A 41 -7.79 -9.61 20.96
N CYS A 42 -7.48 -9.09 19.78
CA CYS A 42 -6.90 -9.85 18.68
C CYS A 42 -5.47 -9.42 18.34
N ASN A 43 -4.91 -8.45 19.05
CA ASN A 43 -3.65 -7.78 18.68
C ASN A 43 -3.64 -7.28 17.22
N PHE A 44 -4.79 -6.80 16.77
CA PHE A 44 -4.97 -6.30 15.41
C PHE A 44 -4.85 -4.77 15.40
N PHE A 45 -3.91 -4.26 14.61
CA PHE A 45 -3.57 -2.84 14.58
C PHE A 45 -3.52 -2.34 13.14
N LEU A 46 -4.06 -1.16 12.88
CA LEU A 46 -3.96 -0.46 11.60
C LEU A 46 -3.46 0.96 11.81
N HIS A 47 -2.61 1.45 10.91
CA HIS A 47 -2.44 2.90 10.75
C HIS A 47 -3.79 3.54 10.44
N GLU A 48 -3.95 4.79 10.82
CA GLU A 48 -5.14 5.57 10.46
C GLU A 48 -5.42 5.57 8.95
N HIS A 49 -4.39 5.79 8.12
CA HIS A 49 -4.53 5.74 6.66
C HIS A 49 -4.84 4.34 6.11
N CYS A 50 -4.45 3.26 6.81
CA CYS A 50 -4.80 1.90 6.42
C CYS A 50 -6.23 1.54 6.83
N GLY A 51 -6.69 1.99 8.00
CA GLY A 51 -8.07 1.80 8.44
C GLY A 51 -9.03 2.63 7.59
N ASN A 52 -8.71 3.90 7.35
CA ASN A 52 -9.54 4.82 6.57
C ASN A 52 -9.38 4.65 5.04
N ALA A 53 -8.61 3.66 4.58
CA ALA A 53 -8.46 3.38 3.17
C ALA A 53 -9.82 3.01 2.55
N ASN A 54 -10.19 3.69 1.47
CA ASN A 54 -11.49 3.46 0.84
C ASN A 54 -11.57 2.03 0.31
N ARG A 55 -12.72 1.38 0.45
CA ARG A 55 -12.93 0.03 -0.10
C ARG A 55 -12.71 -0.02 -1.63
N TYR A 56 -12.85 1.12 -2.31
CA TYR A 56 -12.67 1.27 -3.75
C TYR A 56 -11.96 2.57 -4.10
N VAL A 57 -11.14 2.55 -5.15
CA VAL A 57 -10.51 3.76 -5.71
C VAL A 57 -10.56 3.75 -7.24
N LYS A 58 -10.91 4.90 -7.85
CA LYS A 58 -10.69 5.15 -9.28
C LYS A 58 -9.29 5.72 -9.43
N HIS A 59 -8.36 4.92 -9.92
CA HIS A 59 -6.95 5.29 -9.92
C HIS A 59 -6.52 5.90 -11.27
N PRO A 60 -5.75 7.00 -11.32
CA PRO A 60 -5.34 7.63 -12.57
C PRO A 60 -4.56 6.73 -13.53
N SER A 61 -3.81 5.75 -12.99
CA SER A 61 -3.08 4.74 -13.76
C SER A 61 -3.96 3.60 -14.28
N HIS A 62 -5.19 3.47 -13.77
CA HIS A 62 -6.09 2.38 -14.07
C HIS A 62 -7.54 2.89 -14.06
N ARG A 63 -7.93 3.53 -15.18
CA ARG A 63 -9.17 4.30 -15.26
C ARG A 63 -10.40 3.48 -15.63
N LEU A 64 -10.20 2.32 -16.27
CA LEU A 64 -11.28 1.49 -16.78
C LEU A 64 -12.05 0.80 -15.66
N HIS A 65 -11.34 0.27 -14.65
CA HIS A 65 -11.95 -0.43 -13.53
C HIS A 65 -11.53 0.20 -12.20
N PRO A 66 -12.43 0.27 -11.21
CA PRO A 66 -12.04 0.63 -9.85
C PRO A 66 -11.15 -0.46 -9.26
N LEU A 67 -10.13 -0.06 -8.53
CA LEU A 67 -9.36 -0.99 -7.70
C LEU A 67 -10.11 -1.23 -6.40
N VAL A 68 -10.17 -2.48 -5.96
CA VAL A 68 -10.82 -2.90 -4.73
C VAL A 68 -9.75 -3.14 -3.68
N LEU A 69 -9.93 -2.58 -2.48
CA LEU A 69 -9.07 -2.89 -1.35
C LEU A 69 -9.31 -4.36 -0.97
N VAL A 70 -8.31 -5.14 -0.63
CA VAL A 70 -8.45 -6.49 -0.08
C VAL A 70 -7.59 -6.63 1.16
N PRO A 71 -8.03 -7.37 2.19
CA PRO A 71 -7.29 -7.48 3.44
C PRO A 71 -6.12 -8.48 3.37
N SER A 72 -6.07 -9.28 2.31
CA SER A 72 -5.01 -10.25 2.05
C SER A 72 -4.88 -10.47 0.55
N PRO A 73 -3.71 -10.90 0.05
CA PRO A 73 -3.52 -11.21 -1.36
C PRO A 73 -4.48 -12.32 -1.82
N THR A 74 -5.03 -12.17 -3.02
CA THR A 74 -5.96 -13.15 -3.65
C THR A 74 -5.23 -14.29 -4.36
N TYR A 75 -3.91 -14.36 -4.24
CA TYR A 75 -3.06 -15.36 -4.88
C TYR A 75 -2.70 -16.49 -3.91
N CYS A 76 -2.55 -17.71 -4.41
CA CYS A 76 -2.14 -18.87 -3.61
C CYS A 76 -0.76 -18.71 -2.97
N SER A 77 0.10 -17.85 -3.53
CA SER A 77 1.42 -17.53 -2.96
C SER A 77 1.34 -16.73 -1.65
N GLY A 78 0.17 -16.17 -1.31
CA GLY A 78 0.02 -15.24 -0.18
C GLY A 78 0.79 -13.93 -0.37
N SER A 79 1.13 -13.58 -1.62
CA SER A 79 1.84 -12.34 -1.94
C SER A 79 1.47 -11.83 -3.35
N PHE A 80 1.74 -10.55 -3.60
CA PHE A 80 1.57 -9.89 -4.89
C PHE A 80 2.80 -9.03 -5.21
N LEU A 81 2.95 -8.64 -6.47
CA LEU A 81 3.94 -7.65 -6.90
C LEU A 81 3.22 -6.33 -7.18
N CYS A 82 3.63 -5.25 -6.51
CA CYS A 82 2.99 -3.96 -6.72
C CYS A 82 3.36 -3.39 -8.11
N ASN A 83 2.39 -3.14 -8.98
CA ASN A 83 2.62 -2.52 -10.30
C ASN A 83 3.18 -1.09 -10.18
N GLY A 84 2.99 -0.44 -9.04
CA GLY A 84 3.50 0.91 -8.80
C GLY A 84 4.99 0.94 -8.50
N CYS A 85 5.42 0.29 -7.42
CA CYS A 85 6.82 0.36 -6.98
C CYS A 85 7.66 -0.86 -7.39
N GLY A 86 7.02 -1.94 -7.85
CA GLY A 86 7.67 -3.22 -8.17
C GLY A 86 8.16 -4.01 -6.96
N ALA A 87 7.80 -3.60 -5.74
CA ALA A 87 8.15 -4.34 -4.54
C ALA A 87 7.05 -5.38 -4.19
N PRO A 88 7.42 -6.51 -3.57
CA PRO A 88 6.44 -7.49 -3.12
C PRO A 88 5.58 -6.94 -1.97
N GLY A 89 4.36 -7.45 -1.86
CA GLY A 89 3.45 -7.20 -0.75
C GLY A 89 2.71 -8.46 -0.32
N ASN A 90 2.34 -8.55 0.95
CA ASN A 90 1.64 -9.69 1.54
C ASN A 90 0.53 -9.25 2.52
N ALA A 91 0.11 -7.99 2.41
CA ALA A 91 -0.82 -7.33 3.32
C ALA A 91 -2.01 -6.80 2.54
N PHE A 92 -2.59 -5.67 2.96
CA PHE A 92 -3.68 -5.07 2.19
C PHE A 92 -3.15 -4.57 0.85
N SER A 93 -3.94 -4.78 -0.20
CA SER A 93 -3.67 -4.29 -1.54
C SER A 93 -4.92 -3.70 -2.17
N TYR A 94 -4.71 -2.76 -3.08
CA TYR A 94 -5.73 -2.43 -4.06
C TYR A 94 -5.50 -3.32 -5.27
N CYS A 95 -6.47 -4.17 -5.59
CA CYS A 95 -6.36 -5.06 -6.72
C CYS A 95 -7.47 -4.84 -7.76
N CYS A 96 -7.17 -5.17 -9.01
CA CYS A 96 -8.15 -5.39 -10.06
C CYS A 96 -7.88 -6.75 -10.70
N PRO A 97 -8.66 -7.79 -10.33
CA PRO A 97 -8.44 -9.13 -10.87
C PRO A 97 -8.66 -9.24 -12.37
N LEU A 98 -9.52 -8.39 -12.95
CA LEU A 98 -9.76 -8.36 -14.40
C LEU A 98 -8.55 -7.90 -15.20
N CYS A 99 -7.63 -7.18 -14.58
CA CYS A 99 -6.48 -6.58 -15.26
C CYS A 99 -5.13 -6.95 -14.61
N GLU A 100 -5.16 -7.83 -13.61
CA GLU A 100 -3.98 -8.27 -12.85
C GLU A 100 -3.14 -7.08 -12.34
N VAL A 101 -3.84 -6.05 -11.83
CA VAL A 101 -3.20 -4.89 -11.21
C VAL A 101 -3.29 -5.04 -9.70
N ASP A 102 -2.15 -4.95 -9.02
CA ASP A 102 -2.03 -4.85 -7.57
C ASP A 102 -1.20 -3.64 -7.18
N LEU A 103 -1.68 -2.92 -6.17
CA LEU A 103 -0.96 -1.81 -5.56
C LEU A 103 -0.92 -2.00 -4.05
N HIS A 104 0.22 -1.70 -3.43
CA HIS A 104 0.21 -1.43 -1.99
C HIS A 104 -0.74 -0.26 -1.70
N VAL A 105 -1.38 -0.27 -0.53
CA VAL A 105 -2.26 0.84 -0.09
C VAL A 105 -1.56 2.19 -0.25
N HIS A 106 -0.32 2.33 0.23
CA HIS A 106 0.42 3.59 0.09
C HIS A 106 0.74 3.96 -1.37
N CYS A 107 0.96 2.98 -2.26
CA CYS A 107 1.25 3.22 -3.68
C CYS A 107 0.01 3.81 -4.39
N ALA A 108 -1.19 3.35 -4.05
CA ALA A 108 -2.44 3.86 -4.61
C ALA A 108 -2.74 5.32 -4.22
N TYR A 109 -2.05 5.85 -3.20
CA TYR A 109 -2.19 7.21 -2.69
C TYR A 109 -0.93 8.06 -2.88
N LEU A 110 -0.01 7.64 -3.75
CA LEU A 110 1.17 8.45 -4.05
C LEU A 110 0.74 9.83 -4.57
N PRO A 111 1.36 10.92 -4.07
CA PRO A 111 1.00 12.26 -4.50
C PRO A 111 1.32 12.44 -5.99
N PRO A 112 0.44 13.10 -6.76
CA PRO A 112 0.69 13.31 -8.20
C PRO A 112 1.93 14.16 -8.46
N ASN A 113 2.23 15.09 -7.54
CA ASN A 113 3.37 15.99 -7.63
C ASN A 113 4.12 16.03 -6.29
N VAL A 114 5.45 16.14 -6.34
CA VAL A 114 6.31 16.32 -5.16
C VAL A 114 7.44 17.30 -5.43
N ASN A 115 7.84 18.03 -4.39
CA ASN A 115 9.08 18.80 -4.39
C ASN A 115 10.13 18.03 -3.58
N HIS A 116 11.31 17.83 -4.15
CA HIS A 116 12.37 17.03 -3.55
C HIS A 116 13.59 17.90 -3.27
N LYS A 117 14.25 17.81 -2.10
CA LYS A 117 15.28 18.81 -1.72
C LYS A 117 16.50 18.81 -2.64
N VAL A 118 16.80 17.67 -3.26
CA VAL A 118 17.93 17.50 -4.19
C VAL A 118 17.62 17.98 -5.61
N HIS A 119 16.38 18.42 -5.89
CA HIS A 119 15.97 18.87 -7.21
C HIS A 119 15.03 20.08 -7.17
N GLN A 120 15.35 21.12 -7.94
CA GLN A 120 14.65 22.40 -7.85
C GLN A 120 13.27 22.41 -8.52
N HIS A 121 13.02 21.51 -9.47
CA HIS A 121 11.76 21.45 -10.17
C HIS A 121 10.80 20.47 -9.49
N GLU A 122 9.50 20.76 -9.62
CA GLU A 122 8.47 19.84 -9.19
C GLU A 122 8.57 18.53 -10.00
N LEU A 123 8.46 17.41 -9.30
CA LEU A 123 8.43 16.08 -9.90
C LEU A 123 6.99 15.61 -10.01
N ILE A 124 6.64 15.04 -11.15
CA ILE A 124 5.32 14.47 -11.43
C ILE A 124 5.39 12.96 -11.49
N ILE A 125 4.36 12.27 -10.99
CA ILE A 125 4.30 10.82 -11.07
C ILE A 125 4.06 10.38 -12.52
N ASN A 126 4.86 9.42 -12.96
CA ASN A 126 4.76 8.81 -14.27
C ASN A 126 4.30 7.35 -14.12
N PHE A 127 3.12 7.05 -14.66
CA PHE A 127 2.51 5.71 -14.64
C PHE A 127 2.87 4.86 -15.85
N THR A 128 3.63 5.41 -16.81
CA THR A 128 3.71 4.85 -18.17
C THR A 128 4.48 3.53 -18.19
N THR A 129 3.76 2.45 -18.47
CA THR A 129 4.25 1.18 -19.02
C THR A 129 4.32 1.32 -20.54
N GLY A 130 5.48 1.69 -21.09
CA GLY A 130 5.63 1.91 -22.53
C GLY A 130 6.89 1.27 -23.09
N GLU A 131 6.72 0.36 -24.06
CA GLU A 131 7.76 -0.28 -24.88
C GLU A 131 8.53 0.71 -25.79
N GLN A 132 8.42 2.02 -25.56
CA GLN A 132 9.01 3.06 -26.41
C GLN A 132 9.89 4.06 -25.65
N ALA A 133 10.38 3.70 -24.46
CA ALA A 133 11.67 4.21 -24.05
C ALA A 133 12.70 3.21 -24.55
N GLY A 134 13.36 3.52 -25.68
CA GLY A 134 14.52 2.78 -26.14
C GLY A 134 15.44 2.47 -24.96
N ASN A 135 15.97 1.26 -24.96
CA ASN A 135 16.79 0.56 -23.96
C ASN A 135 17.92 1.40 -23.35
N LEU A 136 17.57 2.50 -22.68
CA LEU A 136 18.47 3.41 -22.02
C LEU A 136 18.38 3.04 -20.56
N ASP A 137 19.51 2.53 -20.08
CA ASP A 137 19.77 2.10 -18.71
C ASP A 137 19.56 3.26 -17.73
N GLN A 138 18.30 3.58 -17.44
CA GLN A 138 17.93 4.74 -16.65
C GLN A 138 18.12 4.39 -15.19
N HIS A 139 19.03 5.10 -14.54
CA HIS A 139 19.31 4.96 -13.12
C HIS A 139 18.60 6.07 -12.35
N CYS A 140 18.08 5.75 -11.18
CA CYS A 140 17.52 6.73 -10.26
C CYS A 140 18.58 7.76 -9.88
N LYS A 141 18.28 9.05 -10.07
CA LYS A 141 19.22 10.14 -9.76
C LYS A 141 19.52 10.32 -8.26
N ILE A 142 18.79 9.62 -7.39
CA ILE A 142 19.00 9.65 -5.93
C ILE A 142 19.81 8.43 -5.47
N CYS A 143 19.31 7.22 -5.69
CA CYS A 143 19.93 6.01 -5.15
C CYS A 143 20.86 5.30 -6.14
N THR A 144 21.00 5.83 -7.36
CA THR A 144 21.82 5.31 -8.46
C THR A 144 21.53 3.86 -8.85
N LYS A 145 20.38 3.30 -8.44
CA LYS A 145 19.92 1.96 -8.84
C LYS A 145 19.07 2.05 -10.09
N GLN A 146 19.02 0.96 -10.85
CA GLN A 146 18.25 0.85 -12.08
C GLN A 146 16.75 1.13 -11.85
N LEU A 147 16.15 1.85 -12.79
CA LEU A 147 14.71 2.05 -12.89
C LEU A 147 14.14 0.98 -13.81
N ASN A 148 13.08 0.33 -13.37
CA ASN A 148 12.35 -0.59 -14.22
C ASN A 148 11.30 0.20 -15.00
N SER A 149 11.33 0.12 -16.33
CA SER A 149 10.38 0.79 -17.23
C SER A 149 8.93 0.34 -17.07
N LYS A 150 8.69 -0.79 -16.39
CA LYS A 150 7.35 -1.29 -16.06
C LYS A 150 6.80 -0.72 -14.75
N ASN A 151 7.64 -0.13 -13.91
CA ASN A 151 7.24 0.43 -12.62
C ASN A 151 7.05 1.94 -12.73
N TRP A 152 6.28 2.51 -11.81
CA TRP A 152 6.12 3.95 -11.73
C TRP A 152 7.40 4.63 -11.25
N SER A 153 7.57 5.87 -11.69
CA SER A 153 8.70 6.72 -11.29
C SER A 153 8.22 8.16 -11.21
N TYR A 154 8.94 9.00 -10.48
CA TYR A 154 8.76 10.44 -10.57
C TYR A 154 9.74 10.99 -11.61
N ILE A 155 9.24 11.86 -12.47
CA ILE A 155 10.00 12.57 -13.49
C ILE A 155 9.89 14.07 -13.25
N CYS A 156 10.91 14.84 -13.62
CA CYS A 156 10.82 16.29 -13.61
C CYS A 156 9.68 16.78 -14.54
N SER A 157 8.91 17.77 -14.06
CA SER A 157 7.87 18.45 -14.84
C SER A 157 8.40 19.19 -16.08
N ARG A 158 9.68 19.58 -16.08
CA ARG A 158 10.36 20.21 -17.22
C ARG A 158 10.90 19.16 -18.19
N GLY A 159 10.44 19.20 -19.45
CA GLY A 159 10.72 18.17 -20.46
C GLY A 159 12.18 18.03 -20.88
N GLU A 160 12.98 19.08 -20.69
CA GLU A 160 14.43 19.11 -20.95
C GLU A 160 15.27 18.54 -19.79
N CYS A 161 14.67 18.27 -18.63
CA CYS A 161 15.36 17.78 -17.45
C CYS A 161 15.21 16.26 -17.31
N ASP A 162 16.32 15.54 -17.31
CA ASP A 162 16.37 14.08 -17.23
C ASP A 162 16.24 13.52 -15.79
N PHE A 163 15.75 14.33 -14.85
CA PHE A 163 15.67 13.95 -13.46
C PHE A 163 14.52 12.95 -13.24
N ARG A 164 14.88 11.68 -13.08
CA ARG A 164 13.97 10.56 -12.83
C ARG A 164 14.41 9.75 -11.62
N VAL A 165 13.46 9.39 -10.76
CA VAL A 165 13.72 8.70 -9.49
C VAL A 165 12.61 7.69 -9.16
N HIS A 166 12.93 6.68 -8.34
CA HIS A 166 11.90 5.74 -7.86
C HIS A 166 10.82 6.46 -7.05
N THR A 167 9.61 5.90 -7.01
CA THR A 167 8.51 6.39 -6.16
C THR A 167 8.92 6.52 -4.70
N TYR A 168 9.61 5.52 -4.15
CA TYR A 168 10.13 5.59 -2.79
C TYR A 168 11.20 6.69 -2.66
N CYS A 169 12.15 6.83 -3.60
CA CYS A 169 13.17 7.88 -3.50
C CYS A 169 12.56 9.29 -3.47
N ALA A 170 11.55 9.55 -4.31
CA ALA A 170 10.84 10.83 -4.36
C ALA A 170 10.03 11.16 -3.10
N THR A 171 9.50 10.13 -2.41
CA THR A 171 8.58 10.31 -1.28
C THR A 171 9.21 10.06 0.08
N SER A 172 10.40 9.44 0.12
CA SER A 172 11.15 9.20 1.36
C SER A 172 11.59 10.48 2.06
N GLU A 173 11.61 11.61 1.35
CA GLU A 173 11.98 12.92 1.90
C GLU A 173 10.79 13.82 2.25
N VAL A 174 9.55 13.38 1.99
CA VAL A 174 8.34 14.00 2.53
C VAL A 174 7.86 13.12 3.68
N LYS A 175 8.15 13.50 4.92
CA LYS A 175 7.50 12.86 6.06
C LYS A 175 6.04 13.34 6.12
N PRO A 176 5.02 12.47 6.09
CA PRO A 176 3.89 12.72 6.96
C PRO A 176 4.39 12.50 8.39
N GLY A 177 4.84 13.57 9.05
CA GLY A 177 4.99 13.66 10.52
C GLY A 177 5.81 12.60 11.29
N LEU A 178 6.53 11.68 10.66
CA LEU A 178 7.06 10.48 11.33
C LEU A 178 8.58 10.30 11.17
N TYR A 179 9.28 10.20 12.31
CA TYR A 179 10.68 9.77 12.54
C TYR A 179 11.82 10.76 12.26
N GLN A 180 12.02 11.74 13.14
CA GLN A 180 13.36 12.33 13.29
C GLN A 180 14.28 11.36 14.04
N ASP A 181 15.51 11.36 13.53
CA ASP A 181 16.78 10.96 14.12
C ASP A 181 17.03 9.47 14.37
N ASP A 182 18.04 8.94 13.66
CA ASP A 182 19.21 8.32 14.29
C ASP A 182 20.36 8.28 13.25
N GLU A 183 21.46 8.95 13.60
CA GLU A 183 22.77 8.87 12.92
C GLU A 183 23.34 7.44 13.03
N PRO A 184 24.16 6.99 12.07
CA PRO A 184 24.70 5.63 12.07
C PRO A 184 25.91 5.54 13.00
N ASP A 185 25.70 5.06 14.23
CA ASP A 185 26.84 4.80 15.11
C ASP A 185 27.54 3.49 14.70
N THR A 186 28.81 3.68 14.35
CA THR A 186 29.74 2.65 13.91
C THR A 186 30.43 2.09 15.14
N GLN A 187 30.26 0.80 15.47
CA GLN A 187 31.29 -0.05 16.09
C GLN A 187 30.77 -1.47 16.43
N ILE A 188 31.47 -2.47 15.88
CA ILE A 188 31.44 -3.88 16.29
C ILE A 188 32.42 -4.03 17.47
N PRO A 189 32.12 -4.87 18.48
CA PRO A 189 33.10 -5.89 18.83
C PRO A 189 32.52 -7.30 19.01
N THR A 190 33.32 -8.23 18.51
CA THR A 190 33.27 -9.68 18.64
C THR A 190 33.43 -10.16 20.10
N GLN A 191 32.76 -11.26 20.44
CA GLN A 191 33.33 -12.53 20.95
C GLN A 191 32.32 -13.29 21.85
N ASN A 192 32.04 -14.53 21.46
CA ASN A 192 31.51 -15.63 22.29
C ASN A 192 32.68 -16.27 23.06
N PRO A 193 32.50 -16.94 24.22
CA PRO A 193 32.01 -18.33 24.18
C PRO A 193 31.16 -18.84 25.38
N ALA A 194 30.23 -19.72 25.02
CA ALA A 194 29.77 -20.98 25.66
C ALA A 194 29.75 -21.19 27.19
N ALA A 195 28.58 -21.62 27.71
CA ALA A 195 28.40 -22.87 28.47
C ALA A 195 26.91 -23.19 28.76
N SER A 196 26.46 -24.37 28.27
CA SER A 196 25.58 -25.40 28.90
C SER A 196 24.65 -25.06 30.08
N ASN A 197 23.44 -25.60 30.28
CA ASN A 197 22.52 -26.53 29.61
C ASN A 197 21.23 -26.58 30.52
N PRO A 198 20.30 -27.57 30.43
CA PRO A 198 18.91 -27.42 30.00
C PRO A 198 17.87 -27.38 31.16
N ASN A 199 16.63 -27.00 30.85
CA ASN A 199 15.47 -27.66 31.46
C ASN A 199 14.22 -27.61 30.57
N THR A 200 13.77 -28.81 30.25
CA THR A 200 12.53 -29.15 29.55
C THR A 200 11.41 -29.25 30.58
N SER A 201 10.34 -28.48 30.42
CA SER A 201 9.05 -28.83 31.02
C SER A 201 7.94 -28.52 30.03
N THR A 202 7.37 -29.61 29.53
CA THR A 202 6.16 -29.74 28.74
C THR A 202 4.99 -28.97 29.34
N GLY A 203 4.49 -27.99 28.59
CA GLY A 203 3.21 -27.34 28.83
C GLY A 203 2.51 -27.15 27.49
N ALA A 204 1.75 -28.16 27.08
CA ALA A 204 0.88 -28.08 25.92
C ALA A 204 -0.25 -27.07 26.22
N CYS A 205 -0.29 -25.96 25.49
CA CYS A 205 -1.49 -25.16 25.36
C CYS A 205 -1.76 -24.95 23.87
N GLY A 206 -2.96 -25.36 23.46
CA GLY A 206 -3.32 -25.65 22.09
C GLY A 206 -3.10 -24.50 21.11
N ASN A 207 -2.53 -24.85 19.96
CA ASN A 207 -2.72 -24.09 18.73
C ASN A 207 -4.22 -24.07 18.41
N GLN A 208 -4.90 -22.98 18.73
CA GLN A 208 -6.12 -22.63 18.01
C GLN A 208 -5.70 -22.02 16.67
N PRO A 209 -6.00 -22.67 15.53
CA PRO A 209 -5.95 -21.96 14.27
C PRO A 209 -7.09 -20.95 14.31
N GLN A 210 -6.77 -19.65 14.31
CA GLN A 210 -7.75 -18.64 13.93
C GLN A 210 -8.10 -18.87 12.46
N LYS A 211 -9.06 -19.76 12.22
CA LYS A 211 -9.75 -19.90 10.94
C LYS A 211 -10.71 -18.72 10.84
N THR A 212 -10.28 -17.66 10.18
CA THR A 212 -11.19 -16.71 9.51
C THR A 212 -10.47 -16.23 8.26
N GLY A 213 -10.71 -16.91 7.15
CA GLY A 213 -10.20 -16.49 5.85
C GLY A 213 -10.92 -17.27 4.77
N LEU A 214 -11.59 -16.55 3.87
CA LEU A 214 -12.01 -17.06 2.58
C LEU A 214 -10.78 -17.63 1.87
N THR A 215 -10.95 -18.72 1.14
CA THR A 215 -9.90 -19.20 0.22
C THR A 215 -9.54 -18.11 -0.79
N PRO A 216 -8.33 -18.12 -1.38
CA PRO A 216 -7.96 -17.14 -2.40
C PRO A 216 -8.98 -17.08 -3.56
N GLU A 217 -9.56 -18.22 -3.94
CA GLU A 217 -10.59 -18.32 -4.97
C GLU A 217 -11.92 -17.65 -4.55
N GLU A 218 -12.38 -17.87 -3.32
CA GLU A 218 -13.58 -17.22 -2.79
C GLU A 218 -13.37 -15.71 -2.66
N ALA A 219 -12.21 -15.28 -2.16
CA ALA A 219 -11.86 -13.87 -2.06
C ALA A 219 -11.81 -13.20 -3.45
N LEU A 220 -11.27 -13.89 -4.46
CA LEU A 220 -11.25 -13.43 -5.84
C LEU A 220 -12.66 -13.28 -6.40
N ALA A 221 -13.52 -14.27 -6.19
CA ALA A 221 -14.91 -14.24 -6.66
C ALA A 221 -15.70 -13.09 -6.03
N GLU A 222 -15.54 -12.85 -4.73
CA GLU A 222 -16.17 -11.71 -4.04
C GLU A 222 -15.69 -10.38 -4.63
N VAL A 223 -14.39 -10.23 -4.87
CA VAL A 223 -13.83 -9.00 -5.47
C VAL A 223 -14.38 -8.77 -6.87
N MET A 224 -14.47 -9.82 -7.69
CA MET A 224 -15.05 -9.73 -9.04
C MET A 224 -16.53 -9.31 -8.97
N GLN A 225 -17.30 -9.88 -8.05
CA GLN A 225 -18.70 -9.52 -7.84
C GLN A 225 -18.85 -8.05 -7.41
N MET A 226 -18.01 -7.60 -6.48
CA MET A 226 -17.99 -6.21 -6.00
C MET A 226 -17.67 -5.23 -7.14
N GLN A 227 -16.72 -5.56 -8.02
CA GLN A 227 -16.39 -4.74 -9.19
C GLN A 227 -17.55 -4.65 -10.18
N LEU A 228 -18.20 -5.78 -10.48
CA LEU A 228 -19.31 -5.81 -11.43
C LEU A 228 -20.49 -4.96 -10.93
N GLN A 229 -20.87 -5.10 -9.65
CA GLN A 229 -21.92 -4.29 -9.04
C GLN A 229 -21.60 -2.79 -9.11
N MET A 230 -20.34 -2.44 -8.87
CA MET A 230 -19.88 -1.06 -8.94
C MET A 230 -19.94 -0.50 -10.36
N GLN A 231 -19.56 -1.28 -11.37
CA GLN A 231 -19.65 -0.87 -12.78
C GLN A 231 -21.11 -0.59 -13.16
N MET A 232 -22.01 -1.50 -12.81
CA MET A 232 -23.45 -1.33 -13.05
C MET A 232 -24.01 -0.07 -12.37
N ALA A 233 -23.60 0.21 -11.13
CA ALA A 233 -24.01 1.42 -10.42
C ALA A 233 -23.50 2.70 -11.10
N GLN A 234 -22.29 2.69 -11.64
CA GLN A 234 -21.72 3.82 -12.38
C GLN A 234 -22.43 4.05 -13.71
N ASP A 235 -22.71 3.00 -14.46
CA ASP A 235 -23.44 3.09 -15.74
C ASP A 235 -24.87 3.60 -15.53
N PHE A 236 -25.53 3.14 -14.47
CA PHE A 236 -26.83 3.66 -14.06
C PHE A 236 -26.76 5.15 -13.70
N ALA A 237 -25.75 5.57 -12.93
CA ALA A 237 -25.57 6.97 -12.57
C ALA A 237 -25.31 7.87 -13.80
N GLN A 238 -24.50 7.39 -14.76
CA GLN A 238 -24.25 8.11 -16.03
C GLN A 238 -25.52 8.23 -16.87
N MET A 239 -26.30 7.15 -16.96
CA MET A 239 -27.60 7.15 -17.61
C MET A 239 -28.54 8.19 -16.97
N MET A 240 -28.64 8.24 -15.63
CA MET A 240 -29.47 9.22 -14.94
C MET A 240 -28.97 10.67 -15.14
N ALA A 241 -27.65 10.88 -15.28
CA ALA A 241 -27.08 12.20 -15.53
C ALA A 241 -27.39 12.71 -16.95
N SER A 242 -27.43 11.83 -17.96
CA SER A 242 -27.73 12.23 -19.35
C SER A 242 -29.20 12.60 -19.54
N PHE A 243 -30.14 11.98 -18.81
CA PHE A 243 -31.56 12.38 -18.80
C PHE A 243 -31.80 13.76 -18.16
N ASN A 244 -31.01 14.16 -17.17
CA ASN A 244 -31.15 15.49 -16.55
C ASN A 244 -30.64 16.63 -17.46
N LEU A 245 -29.69 16.34 -18.36
CA LEU A 245 -29.17 17.32 -19.32
C LEU A 245 -30.12 17.55 -20.52
N SER A 246 -30.93 16.55 -20.90
CA SER A 246 -31.89 16.68 -21.99
C SER A 246 -33.17 17.46 -21.63
N HIS A 247 -33.42 17.73 -20.33
CA HIS A 247 -34.53 18.59 -19.87
C HIS A 247 -34.15 20.06 -19.62
N LEU A 248 -32.91 20.46 -19.93
CA LEU A 248 -32.41 21.84 -19.77
C LEU A 248 -32.10 22.57 -21.08
N ALA A 249 -32.49 22.02 -22.24
CA ALA A 249 -32.39 22.72 -23.52
C ALA A 249 -33.67 23.56 -23.76
N PRO A 250 -33.58 24.89 -23.94
CA PRO A 250 -34.71 25.76 -24.27
C PRO A 250 -35.21 25.58 -25.70
#